data_AF-A0A0W8CEL8-F1
#
_entry.id   AF-A0A0W8CEL8-F1
#
_cell.length_a   1.000
_cell.length_b   1.000
_cell.length_c   1.000
_cell.angle_alpha   90.00
_cell.angle_beta   90.00
_cell.angle_gamma   90.00
#
_symmetry.space_group_name_H-M   'P 1'
#
loop_
_entity.id
_entity.type
_entity.pdbx_description
1 polymer ?
#
loop_
_entity_poly.entity_id
_entity_poly.type
_entity_poly.pdbx_seq_one_letter_code
_entity_poly.pdbx_strand_id
1 'polypeptide(L)'
;MPRVLSELLKEPKVALLHRVVKNVGPNVSWQLLRETLRLEKDGGQTVNALGSGKPELFFVVDEVSREYKPRRRTSGGVFFTLLKDKVPKEVYRTIYEVEDRKKKDAKKRARTRQRQKMENTLAKLGFDELSLAPGSEDPAAMSSNEVGVPVAPVSAVTGATAVEDGEVAAEDMQIS
;
A
#
# COMPACT_ATOMS: atom_id res chain seq x y z
N MET A 1 -25.54 7.42 -15.39
CA MET A 1 -25.24 5.98 -15.20
C MET A 1 -24.48 5.65 -13.93
N PRO A 2 -23.35 6.28 -13.57
CA PRO A 2 -22.55 5.84 -12.40
C PRO A 2 -23.26 6.02 -11.05
N ARG A 3 -24.17 6.99 -10.93
CA ARG A 3 -25.02 7.18 -9.73
C ARG A 3 -25.98 6.01 -9.51
N VAL A 4 -26.66 5.58 -10.58
CA VAL A 4 -27.56 4.42 -10.56
C VAL A 4 -26.80 3.14 -10.16
N LEU A 5 -25.58 2.95 -10.68
CA LEU A 5 -24.71 1.84 -10.25
C LEU A 5 -24.35 1.93 -8.77
N SER A 6 -24.03 3.12 -8.27
CA SER A 6 -23.69 3.32 -6.85
C SER A 6 -24.88 3.02 -5.94
N GLU A 7 -26.08 3.44 -6.31
CA GLU A 7 -27.31 3.17 -5.56
C GLU A 7 -27.64 1.68 -5.53
N LEU A 8 -27.61 1.00 -6.69
CA LEU A 8 -27.94 -0.42 -6.80
C LEU A 8 -26.89 -1.32 -6.15
N LEU A 9 -25.61 -1.00 -6.31
CA LEU A 9 -24.52 -1.80 -5.73
C LEU A 9 -24.20 -1.40 -4.28
N LYS A 10 -24.86 -0.37 -3.74
CA LYS A 10 -24.57 0.26 -2.43
C LYS A 10 -23.09 0.62 -2.28
N GLU A 11 -22.48 1.07 -3.37
CA GLU A 11 -21.05 1.35 -3.43
C GLU A 11 -20.77 2.83 -3.11
N PRO A 12 -20.05 3.15 -2.02
CA PRO A 12 -19.82 4.53 -1.61
C PRO A 12 -18.83 5.27 -2.53
N LYS A 13 -18.08 4.55 -3.37
CA LYS A 13 -17.03 5.11 -4.22
C LYS A 13 -17.53 5.37 -5.65
N VAL A 14 -18.39 6.37 -5.79
CA VAL A 14 -18.98 6.76 -7.10
C VAL A 14 -17.91 7.09 -8.14
N ALA A 15 -16.80 7.73 -7.72
CA ALA A 15 -15.69 8.08 -8.61
C ALA A 15 -14.99 6.86 -9.24
N LEU A 16 -14.98 5.71 -8.56
CA LEU A 16 -14.45 4.47 -9.12
C LEU A 16 -15.38 3.94 -10.21
N LEU A 17 -16.69 3.92 -9.95
CA LEU A 17 -17.70 3.51 -10.93
C LEU A 17 -17.69 4.42 -12.17
N HIS A 18 -17.44 5.72 -12.02
CA HIS A 18 -17.25 6.62 -13.16
C HIS A 18 -16.11 6.16 -14.08
N ARG A 19 -14.98 5.72 -13.51
CA ARG A 19 -13.84 5.22 -14.29
C ARG A 19 -14.11 3.87 -14.93
N VAL A 20 -14.82 2.98 -14.23
CA VAL A 20 -15.29 1.71 -14.81
C VAL A 20 -16.12 1.98 -16.05
N VAL A 21 -17.14 2.83 -15.95
CA VAL A 21 -18.02 3.17 -17.09
C VAL A 21 -17.23 3.88 -18.20
N LYS A 22 -16.24 4.72 -17.87
CA LYS A 22 -15.40 5.41 -18.85
C LYS A 22 -14.50 4.46 -19.64
N ASN A 23 -13.87 3.49 -18.98
CA ASN A 23 -12.88 2.61 -19.61
C ASN A 23 -13.51 1.37 -20.27
N VAL A 24 -14.58 0.83 -19.67
CA VAL A 24 -15.24 -0.40 -20.14
C VAL A 24 -16.46 -0.09 -21.02
N GLY A 25 -17.02 1.11 -20.87
CA GLY A 25 -18.18 1.57 -21.61
C GLY A 25 -19.51 1.29 -20.89
N PRO A 26 -20.57 2.06 -21.23
CA PRO A 26 -21.86 1.99 -20.54
C PRO A 26 -22.62 0.68 -20.79
N ASN A 27 -22.56 0.14 -22.02
CA ASN A 27 -23.30 -1.07 -22.40
C ASN A 27 -22.81 -2.31 -21.64
N VAL A 28 -21.49 -2.51 -21.62
CA VAL A 28 -20.86 -3.62 -20.90
C VAL A 28 -21.07 -3.47 -19.38
N SER A 29 -20.96 -2.24 -18.86
CA SER A 29 -21.26 -1.96 -17.45
C SER A 29 -22.69 -2.33 -17.06
N TRP A 30 -23.66 -2.14 -17.96
CA TRP A 30 -25.05 -2.53 -17.74
C TRP A 30 -25.27 -4.04 -17.79
N GLN A 31 -24.59 -4.73 -18.71
CA GLN A 31 -24.60 -6.18 -18.77
C GLN A 31 -24.05 -6.80 -17.48
N LEU A 32 -22.91 -6.29 -17.00
CA LEU A 32 -22.31 -6.69 -15.73
C LEU A 32 -23.24 -6.46 -14.54
N LEU A 33 -23.94 -5.32 -14.51
CA LEU A 33 -24.93 -5.05 -13.47
C LEU A 33 -26.07 -6.08 -13.51
N ARG A 34 -26.59 -6.41 -14.69
CA ARG A 34 -27.65 -7.42 -14.84
C ARG A 34 -27.19 -8.79 -14.39
N GLU A 35 -25.97 -9.17 -14.74
CA GLU A 35 -25.35 -10.43 -14.32
C GLU A 35 -25.16 -10.48 -12.79
N THR A 36 -24.70 -9.37 -12.20
CA THR A 36 -24.56 -9.23 -10.74
C THR A 36 -25.89 -9.41 -10.03
N LEU A 37 -26.96 -8.78 -10.51
CA LEU A 37 -28.29 -8.88 -9.90
C LEU A 37 -28.90 -10.29 -10.05
N ARG A 38 -28.56 -11.03 -11.12
CA ARG A 38 -28.95 -12.43 -11.25
C ARG A 38 -28.22 -13.29 -10.21
N LEU A 39 -26.90 -13.16 -10.12
CA LEU A 39 -26.13 -13.91 -9.13
C LEU A 39 -26.55 -13.60 -7.70
N GLU A 40 -26.92 -12.35 -7.40
CA GLU A 40 -27.44 -11.99 -6.08
C GLU A 40 -28.76 -12.72 -5.74
N LYS A 41 -29.66 -12.84 -6.73
CA LYS A 41 -30.91 -13.62 -6.59
C LYS A 41 -30.65 -15.11 -6.42
N ASP A 42 -29.64 -15.65 -7.12
CA ASP A 42 -29.30 -17.09 -7.10
C ASP A 42 -28.53 -17.52 -5.82
N GLY A 43 -28.37 -16.63 -4.83
CA GLY A 43 -27.69 -16.95 -3.57
C GLY A 43 -26.34 -16.24 -3.38
N GLY A 44 -25.93 -15.41 -4.33
CA GLY A 44 -24.74 -14.57 -4.28
C GLY A 44 -23.43 -15.37 -4.37
N GLN A 45 -22.32 -14.69 -4.14
CA GLN A 45 -20.99 -15.30 -4.15
C GLN A 45 -20.37 -15.24 -2.76
N THR A 46 -19.68 -16.29 -2.32
CA THR A 46 -18.92 -16.27 -1.06
C THR A 46 -17.56 -15.59 -1.23
N VAL A 47 -17.03 -15.02 -0.14
CA VAL A 47 -15.67 -14.47 -0.13
C VAL A 47 -14.68 -15.63 -0.08
N ASN A 48 -13.55 -15.50 -0.79
CA ASN A 48 -12.47 -16.47 -0.75
C ASN A 48 -11.69 -16.28 0.57
N ALA A 49 -12.25 -16.78 1.67
CA ALA A 49 -11.67 -16.63 3.02
C ALA A 49 -10.29 -17.30 3.13
N LEU A 50 -10.12 -18.48 2.54
CA LEU A 50 -8.88 -19.28 2.59
C LEU A 50 -7.71 -18.63 1.83
N GLY A 51 -7.99 -17.87 0.77
CA GLY A 51 -6.95 -17.23 -0.05
C GLY A 51 -6.53 -15.85 0.47
N SER A 52 -7.24 -15.31 1.46
CA SER A 52 -6.85 -14.08 2.13
C SER A 52 -6.14 -14.49 3.40
N GLY A 53 -4.84 -14.17 3.56
CA GLY A 53 -3.99 -14.55 4.70
C GLY A 53 -4.46 -14.10 6.10
N LYS A 54 -5.72 -13.68 6.23
CA LYS A 54 -6.49 -13.46 7.46
C LYS A 54 -7.88 -14.09 7.31
N PRO A 55 -7.98 -15.43 7.40
CA PRO A 55 -9.23 -16.16 7.22
C PRO A 55 -10.33 -15.70 8.18
N GLU A 56 -9.98 -15.44 9.44
CA GLU A 56 -10.92 -15.11 10.52
C GLU A 56 -11.80 -13.89 10.22
N LEU A 57 -11.27 -12.88 9.50
CA LEU A 57 -12.01 -11.67 9.16
C LEU A 57 -13.19 -11.93 8.21
N PHE A 58 -13.15 -13.04 7.49
CA PHE A 58 -14.11 -13.37 6.44
C PHE A 58 -15.02 -14.53 6.84
N PHE A 59 -14.82 -15.15 8.00
CA PHE A 59 -15.76 -16.12 8.53
C PHE A 59 -16.86 -15.41 9.33
N VAL A 60 -18.11 -15.82 9.07
CA VAL A 60 -19.25 -15.49 9.91
C VAL A 60 -19.52 -16.73 10.75
N VAL A 61 -19.50 -16.57 12.06
CA VAL A 61 -19.91 -17.63 12.99
C VAL A 61 -21.43 -17.65 12.98
N ASP A 62 -22.01 -18.75 12.53
CA ASP A 62 -23.45 -18.96 12.65
C ASP A 62 -23.77 -19.24 14.13
N GLU A 63 -24.55 -18.37 14.78
CA GLU A 63 -24.80 -18.46 16.24
C GLU A 63 -25.53 -19.74 16.64
N VAL A 64 -26.31 -20.30 15.71
CA VAL A 64 -27.13 -21.49 15.94
C VAL A 64 -26.31 -22.78 15.75
N SER A 65 -25.46 -22.82 14.73
CA SER A 65 -24.71 -24.04 14.37
C SER A 65 -23.24 -24.02 14.80
N ARG A 66 -22.71 -22.87 15.27
CA ARG A 66 -21.29 -22.64 15.56
C ARG A 66 -20.35 -23.00 14.40
N GLU A 67 -20.87 -23.08 13.19
CA GLU A 67 -20.09 -23.37 11.99
C GLU A 67 -19.47 -22.09 11.45
N TYR A 68 -18.19 -22.15 11.11
CA TYR A 68 -17.48 -21.07 10.44
C TYR A 68 -17.79 -21.11 8.94
N LYS A 69 -18.75 -20.30 8.49
CA LYS A 69 -19.09 -20.17 7.06
C LYS A 69 -18.45 -18.91 6.47
N PRO A 70 -17.83 -18.98 5.27
CA PRO A 70 -17.33 -17.79 4.61
C PRO A 70 -18.46 -16.77 4.36
N ARG A 71 -18.19 -15.50 4.67
CA ARG A 71 -19.10 -14.38 4.47
C ARG A 71 -19.53 -14.28 3.01
N ARG A 72 -20.80 -13.94 2.78
CA ARG A 72 -21.31 -13.59 1.45
C ARG A 72 -20.71 -12.24 0.99
N ARG A 73 -20.27 -12.18 -0.27
CA ARG A 73 -19.84 -10.93 -0.93
C ARG A 73 -21.01 -9.96 -0.99
N THR A 74 -20.70 -8.67 -0.90
CA THR A 74 -21.66 -7.60 -1.18
C THR A 74 -21.94 -7.53 -2.68
N SER A 75 -23.09 -6.97 -3.08
CA SER A 75 -23.47 -6.82 -4.49
C SER A 75 -22.38 -6.11 -5.31
N GLY A 76 -21.80 -5.03 -4.79
CA GLY A 76 -20.65 -4.38 -5.43
C GLY A 76 -19.36 -5.22 -5.43
N GLY A 77 -19.12 -6.03 -4.40
CA GLY A 77 -18.02 -7.00 -4.39
C GLY A 77 -18.15 -8.08 -5.47
N VAL A 78 -19.36 -8.56 -5.72
CA VAL A 78 -19.67 -9.47 -6.85
C VAL A 78 -19.43 -8.76 -8.18
N PHE A 79 -19.93 -7.53 -8.33
CA PHE A 79 -19.73 -6.73 -9.55
C PHE A 79 -18.24 -6.55 -9.89
N PHE A 80 -17.39 -6.19 -8.91
CA PHE A 80 -15.96 -6.03 -9.16
C PHE A 80 -15.22 -7.34 -9.43
N THR A 81 -15.79 -8.47 -8.99
CA THR A 81 -15.25 -9.81 -9.32
C THR A 81 -15.53 -10.12 -10.79
N LEU A 82 -16.78 -9.95 -11.23
CA LEU A 82 -17.15 -10.10 -12.64
C LEU A 82 -16.39 -9.13 -13.55
N LEU A 83 -16.20 -7.90 -13.08
CA LEU A 83 -15.42 -6.90 -13.82
C LEU A 83 -13.99 -7.37 -14.06
N LYS A 84 -13.34 -7.98 -13.05
CA LYS A 84 -11.97 -8.51 -13.17
C LYS A 84 -11.88 -9.64 -14.19
N ASP A 85 -12.92 -10.46 -14.30
CA ASP A 85 -12.92 -11.61 -15.20
C ASP A 85 -13.24 -11.22 -16.66
N LYS A 86 -14.07 -10.19 -16.87
CA LYS A 86 -14.46 -9.72 -18.22
C LYS A 86 -13.48 -8.72 -18.82
N VAL A 87 -12.72 -8.00 -18.01
CA VAL A 87 -11.86 -6.88 -18.44
C VAL A 87 -10.40 -7.32 -18.38
N PRO A 88 -9.60 -7.02 -19.42
CA PRO A 88 -8.18 -7.37 -19.41
C PRO A 88 -7.44 -6.61 -18.30
N LYS A 89 -6.32 -7.18 -17.83
CA LYS A 89 -5.60 -6.72 -16.63
C LYS A 89 -5.11 -5.27 -16.76
N GLU A 90 -4.79 -4.84 -17.98
CA GLU A 90 -4.33 -3.51 -18.33
C GLU A 90 -5.39 -2.46 -17.99
N VAL A 91 -6.62 -2.69 -18.45
CA VAL A 91 -7.75 -1.79 -18.21
C VAL A 91 -8.13 -1.79 -16.73
N TYR A 92 -8.09 -2.96 -16.08
CA TYR A 92 -8.29 -3.05 -14.62
C TYR A 92 -7.27 -2.22 -13.85
N ARG A 93 -5.99 -2.28 -14.23
CA ARG A 93 -4.91 -1.49 -13.62
C ARG A 93 -5.15 0.01 -13.81
N THR A 94 -5.56 0.45 -15.00
CA THR A 94 -5.88 1.86 -15.27
C THR A 94 -7.06 2.36 -14.43
N ILE A 95 -8.09 1.54 -14.20
CA ILE A 95 -9.23 1.90 -13.35
C ILE A 95 -8.76 2.16 -11.92
N TYR A 96 -7.88 1.32 -11.37
CA TYR A 96 -7.45 1.36 -9.97
C TYR A 96 -6.22 2.24 -9.69
N GLU A 97 -5.50 2.69 -10.72
CA GLU A 97 -4.27 3.48 -10.52
C GLU A 97 -4.49 4.72 -9.64
N VAL A 98 -5.59 5.45 -9.85
CA VAL A 98 -5.92 6.63 -9.06
C VAL A 98 -6.23 6.27 -7.60
N GLU A 99 -6.80 5.08 -7.36
CA GLU A 99 -7.16 4.60 -6.03
C GLU A 99 -5.91 4.19 -5.25
N ASP A 100 -5.00 3.51 -5.95
CA ASP A 100 -3.72 3.10 -5.40
C ASP A 100 -2.83 4.31 -5.11
N ARG A 101 -2.81 5.31 -6.00
CA ARG A 101 -2.10 6.57 -5.76
C ARG A 101 -2.67 7.29 -4.55
N LYS A 102 -4.00 7.42 -4.45
CA LYS A 102 -4.67 8.03 -3.29
C LYS A 102 -4.38 7.28 -1.99
N LYS A 103 -4.33 5.94 -2.02
CA LYS A 103 -3.99 5.11 -0.87
C LYS A 103 -2.51 5.27 -0.45
N LYS A 104 -1.59 5.34 -1.40
CA LYS A 104 -0.16 5.60 -1.16
C LYS A 104 0.06 6.98 -0.54
N ASP A 105 -0.58 8.00 -1.09
CA ASP A 105 -0.49 9.38 -0.57
C ASP A 105 -1.09 9.49 0.84
N ALA A 106 -2.22 8.83 1.11
CA ALA A 106 -2.80 8.77 2.44
C ALA A 106 -1.87 8.09 3.44
N LYS A 107 -1.22 6.98 3.07
CA LYS A 107 -0.23 6.28 3.91
C LYS A 107 1.00 7.16 4.18
N LYS A 108 1.51 7.85 3.15
CA LYS A 108 2.65 8.79 3.29
C LYS A 108 2.30 9.93 4.24
N ARG A 109 1.13 10.56 4.06
CA ARG A 109 0.65 11.65 4.93
C ARG A 109 0.44 11.20 6.38
N ALA A 110 -0.10 10.00 6.60
CA ALA A 110 -0.26 9.45 7.94
C ALA A 110 1.10 9.25 8.63
N ARG A 111 2.10 8.68 7.92
CA ARG A 111 3.47 8.52 8.44
C ARG A 111 4.13 9.86 8.74
N THR A 112 4.02 10.84 7.84
CA THR A 112 4.57 12.18 8.05
C THR A 112 3.93 12.87 9.25
N ARG A 113 2.60 12.77 9.42
CA ARG A 113 1.89 13.30 10.60
C ARG A 113 2.35 12.63 11.90
N GLN A 114 2.60 11.32 11.87
CA GLN A 114 3.12 10.60 13.04
C GLN A 114 4.53 11.09 13.38
N ARG A 115 5.41 11.26 12.38
CA ARG A 115 6.76 11.81 12.57
C ARG A 115 6.71 13.23 13.15
N GLN A 116 5.91 14.12 12.58
CA GLN A 116 5.74 15.49 13.08
C GLN A 116 5.20 15.51 14.51
N LYS A 117 4.26 14.62 14.87
CA LYS A 117 3.80 14.49 16.25
C LYS A 117 4.93 14.08 17.19
N MET A 118 5.77 13.12 16.80
CA MET A 118 6.93 12.70 17.59
C MET A 118 7.95 13.84 17.74
N GLU A 119 8.25 14.55 16.66
CA GLU A 119 9.16 15.72 16.69
C GLU A 119 8.61 16.84 17.58
N ASN A 120 7.32 17.15 17.47
CA ASN A 120 6.68 18.14 18.33
C ASN A 120 6.66 17.72 19.81
N THR A 121 6.47 16.42 20.11
CA THR A 121 6.59 15.93 21.49
C THR A 121 8.02 15.99 22.00
N LEU A 122 9.00 15.69 21.15
CA LEU A 122 10.42 15.72 21.50
C LEU A 122 10.87 17.15 21.79
N ALA A 123 10.49 18.10 20.94
CA ALA A 123 10.73 19.53 21.14
C ALA A 123 10.01 20.06 22.39
N LYS A 124 8.77 19.65 22.64
CA LYS A 124 8.02 20.04 23.86
C LYS A 124 8.63 19.48 25.15
N LEU A 125 9.30 18.33 25.07
CA LEU A 125 9.99 17.70 26.19
C LEU A 125 11.43 18.21 26.36
N GLY A 126 11.91 19.13 25.51
CA GLY A 126 13.21 19.78 25.67
C GLY A 126 14.42 18.87 25.40
N PHE A 127 14.24 17.73 24.73
CA PHE A 127 15.34 16.80 24.42
C PHE A 127 16.31 17.32 23.34
N ASP A 128 16.05 18.50 22.76
CA ASP A 128 16.87 19.12 21.72
C ASP A 128 18.21 19.65 22.26
N GLU A 129 18.28 19.99 23.56
CA GLU A 129 19.47 20.60 24.19
C GLU A 129 20.55 19.57 24.59
N LEU A 130 20.21 18.27 24.64
CA LEU A 130 21.15 17.18 24.97
C LEU A 130 21.76 16.50 23.74
N SER A 131 21.37 16.91 22.53
CA SER A 131 21.90 16.40 21.27
C SER A 131 23.24 17.07 20.93
N LEU A 132 24.30 16.67 21.64
CA LEU A 132 25.73 16.90 21.31
C LEU A 132 26.08 18.36 20.96
N ALA A 133 26.42 19.15 21.99
CA ALA A 133 27.44 20.18 21.83
C ALA A 133 28.84 19.51 21.84
N PRO A 134 29.56 19.39 20.72
CA PRO A 134 31.01 19.32 20.79
C PRO A 134 31.51 20.76 20.98
N GLY A 135 31.63 21.25 22.21
CA GLY A 135 32.19 22.60 22.38
C GLY A 135 31.92 23.29 23.71
N SER A 136 32.35 22.67 24.79
CA SER A 136 33.02 23.37 25.88
C SER A 136 34.51 22.94 25.72
N GLU A 137 35.57 23.76 25.69
CA GLU A 137 35.91 25.01 26.36
C GLU A 137 37.10 25.70 25.62
N ASP A 138 36.99 27.01 25.41
CA ASP A 138 38.03 28.09 25.42
C ASP A 138 39.23 28.25 24.45
N PRO A 139 39.71 29.52 24.27
CA PRO A 139 40.66 29.97 23.23
C PRO A 139 42.08 30.27 23.76
N ALA A 140 43.14 29.91 23.04
CA ALA A 140 44.44 30.63 22.95
C ALA A 140 45.55 29.82 22.27
N ALA A 141 46.41 30.57 21.57
CA ALA A 141 47.83 30.31 21.27
C ALA A 141 48.22 29.40 20.08
N MET A 142 48.58 30.09 18.99
CA MET A 142 49.85 30.00 18.24
C MET A 142 50.30 28.65 17.66
N SER A 143 50.48 28.59 16.35
CA SER A 143 51.82 28.76 15.75
C SER A 143 51.77 28.56 14.24
N SER A 144 52.31 29.55 13.53
CA SER A 144 52.70 29.56 12.12
C SER A 144 53.47 28.31 11.70
N ASN A 145 53.13 27.75 10.53
CA ASN A 145 54.15 27.47 9.52
C ASN A 145 53.54 27.30 8.13
N GLU A 146 53.87 28.25 7.27
CA GLU A 146 53.68 28.24 5.82
C GLU A 146 54.76 27.39 5.14
N VAL A 147 54.40 26.34 4.39
CA VAL A 147 55.21 25.89 3.23
C VAL A 147 54.33 25.20 2.18
N GLY A 148 54.27 25.79 0.98
CA GLY A 148 54.34 25.05 -0.29
C GLY A 148 53.04 24.54 -0.92
N VAL A 149 52.41 25.37 -1.75
CA VAL A 149 51.68 24.89 -2.95
C VAL A 149 52.72 24.39 -3.97
N PRO A 150 52.46 23.37 -4.83
CA PRO A 150 51.57 23.61 -5.99
C PRO A 150 50.85 22.38 -6.61
N VAL A 151 49.65 22.68 -7.16
CA VAL A 151 48.91 22.10 -8.31
C VAL A 151 48.76 20.57 -8.54
N ALA A 152 47.48 20.21 -8.75
CA ALA A 152 46.83 18.95 -9.12
C ALA A 152 47.22 18.36 -10.52
N PRO A 153 46.46 17.40 -11.10
CA PRO A 153 45.83 16.17 -10.61
C PRO A 153 46.30 14.94 -11.44
N VAL A 154 46.27 13.72 -10.87
CA VAL A 154 46.38 12.51 -11.70
C VAL A 154 45.52 11.37 -11.17
N SER A 155 44.63 10.91 -12.05
CA SER A 155 43.82 9.69 -11.92
C SER A 155 44.70 8.44 -11.81
N ALA A 156 44.29 7.53 -10.95
CA ALA A 156 44.70 6.13 -10.93
C ALA A 156 43.44 5.33 -10.51
N VAL A 157 42.83 4.52 -11.38
CA VAL A 157 43.13 3.09 -11.61
C VAL A 157 42.85 2.29 -10.33
N THR A 158 41.84 1.41 -10.25
CA THR A 158 41.75 0.02 -10.74
C THR A 158 40.31 -0.46 -10.44
N GLY A 159 39.61 -1.32 -11.20
CA GLY A 159 39.99 -2.65 -11.66
C GLY A 159 39.65 -3.72 -10.61
N ALA A 160 38.96 -4.80 -11.02
CA ALA A 160 38.62 -6.08 -10.33
C ALA A 160 37.13 -6.20 -9.86
N THR A 161 36.23 -6.97 -10.52
CA THR A 161 36.05 -8.45 -10.64
C THR A 161 35.45 -9.16 -9.43
N ALA A 162 34.72 -10.26 -9.70
CA ALA A 162 34.02 -11.24 -8.82
C ALA A 162 32.55 -10.88 -8.53
N VAL A 163 31.51 -11.53 -9.06
CA VAL A 163 31.17 -12.96 -9.26
C VAL A 163 30.91 -13.71 -7.94
N GLU A 164 29.71 -14.26 -7.86
CA GLU A 164 29.24 -15.43 -7.09
C GLU A 164 28.77 -15.33 -5.63
N ASP A 165 27.86 -16.29 -5.36
CA ASP A 165 27.25 -16.73 -4.11
C ASP A 165 26.11 -15.90 -3.51
N GLY A 166 25.01 -16.48 -3.05
CA GLY A 166 24.74 -17.90 -2.83
C GLY A 166 23.40 -18.03 -2.11
N GLU A 167 22.66 -19.03 -2.55
CA GLU A 167 21.50 -19.63 -1.90
C GLU A 167 21.80 -19.99 -0.44
N VAL A 168 21.01 -19.52 0.52
CA VAL A 168 20.83 -20.20 1.81
C VAL A 168 19.37 -20.10 2.26
N ALA A 169 18.74 -21.26 2.29
CA ALA A 169 17.51 -21.53 3.01
C ALA A 169 17.76 -21.45 4.53
N ALA A 170 16.79 -20.89 5.27
CA ALA A 170 16.66 -21.04 6.72
C ALA A 170 15.14 -21.06 6.98
N GLU A 171 14.55 -22.25 6.98
CA GLU A 171 14.33 -23.14 8.13
C GLU A 171 13.29 -22.63 9.12
N ASP A 172 12.31 -23.52 9.32
CA ASP A 172 11.16 -23.47 10.19
C ASP A 172 11.50 -23.14 11.66
N MET A 173 10.68 -22.30 12.28
CA MET A 173 10.50 -22.31 13.73
C MET A 173 9.02 -22.51 14.05
N GLN A 174 8.64 -23.77 14.25
CA GLN A 174 7.46 -24.15 15.00
C GLN A 174 7.66 -23.78 16.47
N ILE A 175 6.77 -22.94 16.98
CA ILE A 175 6.62 -22.69 18.41
C ILE A 175 5.53 -23.65 18.88
N SER A 176 5.91 -24.55 19.77
CA SER A 176 4.99 -25.41 20.52
C SER A 176 4.57 -24.76 21.83
#